data_AF-A0A972CFF5-F1
#
_entry.id   AF-A0A972CFF5-F1
#
_cell.length_a   1.000
_cell.length_b   1.000
_cell.length_c   1.000
_cell.angle_alpha   90.00
_cell.angle_beta   90.00
_cell.angle_gamma   90.00
#
_symmetry.space_group_name_H-M   'P 1'
#
loop_
_entity.id
_entity.type
_entity.pdbx_description
1 polymer ?
#
loop_
_entity_poly.entity_id
_entity_poly.type
_entity_poly.pdbx_seq_one_letter_code
_entity_poly.pdbx_strand_id
1 'polypeptide(L)'
;MLTATIRRNTFWLLDFLSGGNVYRHFKEVNEINSNPCQLSEKIQFILRNLIQHATTTTPYYEKYRGCRTLDDFPVINKEVVKENTDKFLSIKYKDKDLYTVSTSGSTGIPFILQQDANKRNRLKADLIYFGKVCGYEIGDKYVHLRVWSEWKKKRYLSQLKQNVVPVDISRLDDESINQLYELLNTDKKIRCINGYAKSLDIISKYFLENSLIPDSNIKVVISSAEVLTEGMK
;
A
#
# COMPACT_ATOMS: atom_id res chain seq x y z
N MET A 1 4.52 -15.20 17.89
CA MET A 1 3.85 -14.05 18.55
C MET A 1 4.88 -13.09 19.14
N LEU A 2 5.77 -13.52 20.03
CA LEU A 2 6.78 -12.63 20.66
C LEU A 2 7.63 -11.81 19.67
N THR A 3 8.07 -12.43 18.56
CA THR A 3 8.87 -11.73 17.53
C THR A 3 8.12 -10.63 16.80
N ALA A 4 6.81 -10.80 16.55
CA ALA A 4 5.99 -9.80 15.88
C ALA A 4 5.75 -8.60 16.80
N THR A 5 5.45 -8.86 18.08
CA THR A 5 5.29 -7.81 19.11
C THR A 5 6.55 -6.97 19.29
N ILE A 6 7.72 -7.61 19.35
CA ILE A 6 9.01 -6.88 19.43
C ILE A 6 9.17 -5.97 18.22
N ARG A 7 8.98 -6.51 17.00
CA ARG A 7 9.09 -5.72 15.75
C ARG A 7 8.16 -4.52 15.71
N ARG A 8 6.91 -4.72 16.16
CA ARG A 8 5.89 -3.68 16.26
C ARG A 8 6.33 -2.57 17.22
N ASN A 9 6.75 -2.95 18.42
CA ASN A 9 7.18 -2.00 19.45
C ASN A 9 8.45 -1.24 19.01
N THR A 10 9.41 -1.94 18.40
CA THR A 10 10.61 -1.32 17.82
C THR A 10 10.25 -0.34 16.72
N PHE A 11 9.31 -0.66 15.82
CA PHE A 11 8.86 0.27 14.78
C PHE A 11 8.31 1.57 15.39
N TRP A 12 7.41 1.48 16.37
CA TRP A 12 6.81 2.66 16.99
C TRP A 12 7.81 3.45 17.84
N LEU A 13 8.74 2.78 18.52
CA LEU A 13 9.83 3.45 19.22
C LEU A 13 10.73 4.24 18.26
N LEU A 14 11.11 3.65 17.13
CA LEU A 14 11.92 4.33 16.12
C LEU A 14 11.18 5.50 15.46
N ASP A 15 9.87 5.34 15.17
CA ASP A 15 9.06 6.45 14.65
C ASP A 15 8.98 7.58 15.67
N PHE A 16 8.74 7.28 16.95
CA PHE A 16 8.73 8.26 18.03
C PHE A 16 10.05 9.02 18.14
N LEU A 17 11.19 8.32 18.16
CA LEU A 17 12.52 8.94 18.16
C LEU A 17 12.80 9.77 16.90
N SER A 18 12.14 9.46 15.78
CA SER A 18 12.23 10.20 14.52
C SER A 18 11.18 11.31 14.38
N GLY A 19 10.51 11.72 15.47
CA GLY A 19 9.53 12.80 15.49
C GLY A 19 8.07 12.38 15.28
N GLY A 20 7.77 11.08 15.36
CA GLY A 20 6.40 10.53 15.35
C GLY A 20 5.65 10.79 14.04
N ASN A 21 6.35 10.85 12.91
CA ASN A 21 5.76 11.27 11.64
C ASN A 21 4.71 10.29 11.13
N VAL A 22 4.94 8.98 11.26
CA VAL A 22 3.96 7.97 10.86
C VAL A 22 2.83 7.88 11.89
N TYR A 23 3.15 7.93 13.18
CA TYR A 23 2.16 7.84 14.25
C TYR A 23 1.13 8.97 14.21
N ARG A 24 1.54 10.22 13.91
CA ARG A 24 0.62 11.35 13.74
C ARG A 24 -0.38 11.11 12.63
N HIS A 25 0.08 10.64 11.46
CA HIS A 25 -0.80 10.23 10.36
C HIS A 25 -1.70 9.07 10.75
N PHE A 26 -1.18 8.06 11.44
CA PHE A 26 -1.95 6.90 11.88
C PHE A 26 -3.11 7.29 12.80
N LYS A 27 -2.85 8.20 13.76
CA LYS A 27 -3.88 8.74 14.65
C LYS A 27 -4.98 9.46 13.86
N GLU A 28 -4.60 10.31 12.91
CA GLU A 28 -5.56 11.03 12.07
C GLU A 28 -6.39 10.08 11.20
N VAL A 29 -5.77 9.09 10.56
CA VAL A 29 -6.48 8.06 9.78
C VAL A 29 -7.47 7.30 10.65
N ASN A 30 -7.06 6.89 11.86
CA ASN A 30 -7.94 6.21 12.80
C ASN A 30 -9.13 7.07 13.21
N GLU A 31 -8.91 8.36 13.49
CA GLU A 31 -9.95 9.32 13.85
C GLU A 31 -10.99 9.49 12.73
N ILE A 32 -10.52 9.72 11.50
CA ILE A 32 -11.36 9.91 10.31
C ILE A 32 -12.25 8.69 10.04
N ASN A 33 -11.66 7.49 10.11
CA ASN A 33 -12.40 6.25 9.80
C ASN A 33 -13.31 5.79 10.95
N SER A 34 -13.05 6.19 12.20
CA SER A 34 -13.90 5.80 13.34
C SER A 34 -15.14 6.68 13.49
N ASN A 35 -15.06 7.97 13.16
CA ASN A 35 -16.16 8.93 13.37
C ASN A 35 -16.36 9.88 12.17
N PRO A 36 -16.65 9.36 10.96
CA PRO A 36 -16.68 10.19 9.75
C PRO A 36 -17.72 11.33 9.81
N CYS A 37 -18.89 11.08 10.40
CA CYS A 37 -19.98 12.07 10.47
C CYS A 37 -19.69 13.22 11.45
N GLN A 38 -18.90 12.98 12.50
CA GLN A 38 -18.58 13.99 13.52
C GLN A 38 -17.42 14.91 13.11
N LEU A 39 -16.72 14.58 12.03
CA LEU A 39 -15.52 15.27 11.57
C LEU A 39 -15.75 16.12 10.32
N SER A 40 -17.01 16.41 10.00
CA SER A 40 -17.37 17.18 8.80
C SER A 40 -16.61 18.50 8.71
N GLU A 41 -16.52 19.28 9.78
CA GLU A 41 -15.78 20.54 9.81
C GLU A 41 -14.28 20.36 9.57
N LYS A 42 -13.68 19.34 10.19
CA LYS A 42 -12.25 19.01 10.02
C LYS A 42 -11.96 18.59 8.58
N ILE A 43 -12.81 17.76 7.99
CA ILE A 43 -12.71 17.33 6.59
C ILE A 43 -12.84 18.53 5.66
N GLN A 44 -13.81 19.43 5.92
CA GLN A 44 -13.98 20.66 5.14
C GLN A 44 -12.77 21.59 5.27
N PHE A 45 -12.16 21.69 6.45
CA PHE A 45 -10.92 22.44 6.65
C PHE A 45 -9.74 21.86 5.86
N ILE A 46 -9.56 20.53 5.91
CA ILE A 46 -8.53 19.83 5.12
C ILE A 46 -8.75 20.04 3.63
N LEU A 47 -9.99 19.93 3.16
CA LEU A 47 -10.35 20.14 1.76
C LEU A 47 -10.03 21.56 1.30
N ARG A 48 -10.37 22.59 2.09
CA ARG A 48 -10.01 23.98 1.77
C ARG A 48 -8.50 24.17 1.65
N ASN A 49 -7.72 23.58 2.56
CA ASN A 49 -6.26 23.64 2.50
C ASN A 49 -5.71 22.92 1.27
N LEU A 50 -6.30 21.79 0.87
CA LEU A 50 -5.93 21.06 -0.34
C LEU A 50 -6.19 21.90 -1.60
N ILE A 51 -7.39 22.48 -1.73
CA ILE A 51 -7.78 23.33 -2.85
C ILE A 51 -6.86 24.56 -2.92
N GLN A 52 -6.61 25.22 -1.78
CA GLN A 52 -5.69 26.34 -1.72
C GLN A 52 -4.28 25.93 -2.15
N HIS A 53 -3.75 24.81 -1.64
CA HIS A 53 -2.43 24.32 -2.03
C HIS A 53 -2.35 24.03 -3.54
N ALA A 54 -3.33 23.31 -4.09
CA ALA A 54 -3.38 22.98 -5.51
C ALA A 54 -3.36 24.25 -6.38
N THR A 55 -4.26 25.20 -6.12
CA THR A 55 -4.43 26.41 -6.94
C THR A 55 -3.34 27.46 -6.74
N THR A 56 -2.61 27.43 -5.62
CA THR A 56 -1.54 28.40 -5.35
C THR A 56 -0.16 27.91 -5.76
N THR A 57 0.10 26.60 -5.68
CA THR A 57 1.46 26.07 -5.83
C THR A 57 1.63 25.06 -6.95
N THR A 58 0.55 24.53 -7.53
CA THR A 58 0.63 23.59 -8.65
C THR A 58 0.23 24.31 -9.94
N PRO A 59 1.17 24.60 -10.87
CA PRO A 59 0.90 25.42 -12.06
C PRO A 59 -0.31 24.96 -12.88
N TYR A 60 -0.55 23.65 -12.99
CA TYR A 60 -1.71 23.11 -13.71
C TYR A 60 -3.05 23.63 -13.17
N TYR A 61 -3.14 23.84 -11.85
CA TYR A 61 -4.36 24.27 -11.17
C TYR A 61 -4.46 25.78 -10.93
N GLU A 62 -3.47 26.58 -11.36
CA GLU A 62 -3.42 28.01 -11.08
C GLU A 62 -4.65 28.77 -11.61
N LYS A 63 -5.18 28.36 -12.76
CA LYS A 63 -6.37 28.97 -13.36
C LYS A 63 -7.66 28.75 -12.56
N TYR A 64 -7.66 27.87 -11.56
CA TYR A 64 -8.79 27.61 -10.67
C TYR A 64 -8.66 28.36 -9.32
N ARG A 65 -7.78 29.36 -9.21
CA ARG A 65 -7.76 30.23 -8.03
C ARG A 65 -9.12 30.89 -7.84
N GLY A 66 -9.65 30.76 -6.62
CA GLY A 66 -10.99 31.28 -6.26
C GLY A 66 -12.08 30.22 -6.26
N CYS A 67 -11.87 29.07 -6.92
CA CYS A 67 -12.73 27.90 -6.80
C CYS A 67 -12.75 27.39 -5.34
N ARG A 68 -13.93 26.93 -4.88
CA ARG A 68 -14.15 26.56 -3.47
C ARG A 68 -14.57 25.11 -3.31
N THR A 69 -15.12 24.51 -4.36
CA THR A 69 -15.68 23.16 -4.34
C THR A 69 -14.90 22.25 -5.27
N LEU A 70 -15.05 20.94 -5.11
CA LEU A 70 -14.41 19.97 -6.00
C LEU A 70 -15.05 19.98 -7.39
N ASP A 71 -16.32 20.36 -7.50
CA ASP A 71 -17.08 20.40 -8.76
C ASP A 71 -16.57 21.49 -9.71
N ASP A 72 -15.83 22.46 -9.18
CA ASP A 72 -15.18 23.52 -9.96
C ASP A 72 -13.95 23.03 -10.75
N PHE A 73 -13.47 21.81 -10.49
CA PHE A 73 -12.26 21.24 -11.08
C PHE A 73 -12.59 20.19 -12.14
N PRO A 74 -11.80 20.10 -13.23
CA PRO A 74 -12.02 19.06 -14.22
C PRO A 74 -11.64 17.69 -13.64
N VAL A 75 -12.37 16.67 -14.07
CA VAL A 75 -11.90 15.29 -13.94
C VAL A 75 -10.67 15.11 -14.84
N ILE A 76 -9.56 14.65 -14.26
CA ILE A 76 -8.32 14.39 -14.97
C ILE A 76 -8.07 12.89 -15.14
N ASN A 77 -7.25 12.53 -16.12
CA ASN A 77 -6.80 11.16 -16.38
C ASN A 77 -5.26 11.08 -16.40
N LYS A 78 -4.72 9.89 -16.67
CA LYS A 78 -3.26 9.67 -16.66
C LYS A 78 -2.57 10.42 -17.80
N GLU A 79 -3.24 10.52 -18.94
CA GLU A 79 -2.75 11.17 -20.14
C GLU A 79 -2.53 12.66 -19.87
N VAL A 80 -3.52 13.34 -19.28
CA VAL A 80 -3.43 14.75 -18.88
C VAL A 80 -2.24 14.99 -17.95
N VAL A 81 -2.02 14.12 -16.97
CA VAL A 81 -0.88 14.25 -16.04
C VAL A 81 0.44 14.04 -16.75
N LYS A 82 0.55 13.02 -17.62
CA LYS A 82 1.77 12.74 -18.40
C LYS A 82 2.15 13.92 -19.29
N GLU A 83 1.19 14.47 -20.04
CA GLU A 83 1.38 15.61 -20.95
C GLU A 83 1.75 16.91 -20.21
N ASN A 84 1.45 16.99 -18.91
CA ASN A 84 1.66 18.19 -18.10
C ASN A 84 2.52 17.92 -16.86
N THR A 85 3.43 16.94 -16.91
CA THR A 85 4.17 16.45 -15.74
C THR A 85 4.81 17.60 -14.92
N ASP A 86 5.50 18.52 -15.59
CA ASP A 86 6.15 19.67 -14.92
C ASP A 86 5.17 20.65 -14.28
N LYS A 87 3.96 20.76 -14.83
CA LYS A 87 2.90 21.64 -14.30
C LYS A 87 2.14 21.00 -13.15
N PHE A 88 2.19 19.67 -13.01
CA PHE A 88 1.62 18.93 -11.88
C PHE A 88 2.56 18.89 -10.67
N LEU A 89 3.84 19.21 -10.84
CA LEU A 89 4.77 19.36 -9.73
C LEU A 89 4.55 20.72 -9.04
N SER A 90 4.29 20.69 -7.73
CA SER A 90 4.17 21.94 -6.97
C SER A 90 5.50 22.69 -6.95
N ILE A 91 5.48 23.98 -7.24
CA ILE A 91 6.66 24.86 -7.23
C ILE A 91 7.39 24.86 -5.88
N LYS A 92 6.66 24.64 -4.76
CA LYS A 92 7.25 24.50 -3.41
C LYS A 92 8.18 23.28 -3.23
N TYR A 93 8.19 22.37 -4.20
CA TYR A 93 8.89 21.08 -4.14
C TYR A 93 9.81 20.84 -5.34
N LYS A 94 9.94 21.79 -6.27
CA LYS A 94 10.73 21.62 -7.49
C LYS A 94 12.20 21.27 -7.21
N ASP A 95 12.77 21.86 -6.17
CA ASP A 95 14.18 21.69 -5.79
C ASP A 95 14.35 20.89 -4.49
N LYS A 96 13.38 20.03 -4.16
CA LYS A 96 13.41 19.21 -2.93
C LYS A 96 13.70 17.75 -3.26
N ASP A 97 14.20 17.04 -2.26
CA ASP A 97 14.34 15.58 -2.33
C ASP A 97 12.97 14.91 -2.40
N LEU A 98 12.66 14.32 -3.55
CA LEU A 98 11.42 13.64 -3.83
C LEU A 98 11.65 12.17 -4.19
N TYR A 99 10.69 11.34 -3.81
CA TYR A 99 10.65 9.93 -4.19
C TYR A 99 9.92 9.79 -5.52
N THR A 100 10.61 9.22 -6.50
CA THR A 100 9.99 8.84 -7.77
C THR A 100 9.27 7.49 -7.60
N VAL A 101 7.99 7.46 -7.95
CA VAL A 101 7.18 6.24 -8.02
C VAL A 101 6.70 6.05 -9.46
N SER A 102 6.69 4.81 -9.92
CA SER A 102 6.21 4.47 -11.27
C SER A 102 5.23 3.31 -11.23
N THR A 103 4.33 3.28 -12.21
CA THR A 103 3.49 2.11 -12.48
C THR A 103 3.81 1.59 -13.88
N SER A 104 3.85 0.27 -14.04
CA SER A 104 4.30 -0.41 -15.26
C SER A 104 3.42 -0.11 -16.47
N GLY A 105 2.13 0.20 -16.25
CA GLY A 105 1.16 0.56 -17.29
C GLY A 105 0.83 -0.58 -18.26
N SER A 106 -0.42 -0.68 -18.69
CA SER A 106 -0.83 -1.62 -19.76
C SER A 106 -0.30 -1.20 -21.14
N THR A 107 0.02 0.08 -21.33
CA THR A 107 0.44 0.68 -22.60
C THR A 107 1.96 0.70 -22.80
N GLY A 108 2.74 0.04 -21.92
CA GLY A 108 4.20 0.00 -21.97
C GLY A 108 4.92 1.30 -21.58
N ILE A 109 4.21 2.44 -21.51
CA ILE A 109 4.77 3.72 -21.05
C ILE A 109 4.51 3.89 -19.55
N PRO A 110 5.55 3.87 -18.70
CA PRO A 110 5.39 4.02 -17.26
C PRO A 110 4.70 5.32 -16.90
N PHE A 111 3.79 5.27 -15.93
CA PHE A 111 3.25 6.48 -15.32
C PHE A 111 4.09 6.83 -14.10
N ILE A 112 4.80 7.94 -14.16
CA ILE A 112 5.76 8.38 -13.15
C ILE A 112 5.17 9.55 -12.35
N LEU A 113 5.30 9.49 -11.04
CA LEU A 113 4.91 10.55 -10.11
C LEU A 113 6.03 10.81 -9.10
N GLN A 114 6.06 12.02 -8.57
CA GLN A 114 6.95 12.40 -7.47
C GLN A 114 6.18 12.56 -6.16
N GLN A 115 6.77 12.11 -5.06
CA GLN A 115 6.17 12.15 -3.72
C GLN A 115 7.17 12.70 -2.71
N ASP A 116 6.72 13.59 -1.83
CA ASP A 116 7.54 14.02 -0.70
C ASP A 116 7.54 12.97 0.44
N ALA A 117 8.43 13.15 1.42
CA ALA A 117 8.53 12.25 2.56
C ALA A 117 7.22 12.19 3.39
N ASN A 118 6.48 13.30 3.46
CA ASN A 118 5.22 13.36 4.18
C ASN A 118 4.16 12.45 3.57
N LYS A 119 4.01 12.46 2.23
CA LYS A 119 3.10 11.56 1.51
C LYS A 119 3.48 10.09 1.72
N ARG A 120 4.77 9.77 1.77
CA ARG A 120 5.26 8.40 2.06
C ARG A 120 4.92 7.97 3.48
N ASN A 121 5.04 8.86 4.46
CA ASN A 121 4.68 8.58 5.84
C ASN A 121 3.16 8.40 6.00
N ARG A 122 2.34 9.19 5.30
CA ARG A 122 0.89 8.99 5.24
C ARG A 122 0.52 7.64 4.65
N LEU A 123 1.12 7.25 3.52
CA LEU A 123 0.89 5.93 2.92
C LEU A 123 1.23 4.78 3.89
N LYS A 124 2.34 4.87 4.64
CA LYS A 124 2.69 3.87 5.66
C LYS A 124 1.61 3.80 6.75
N ALA A 125 1.15 4.95 7.23
CA ALA A 125 0.09 5.01 8.24
C ALA A 125 -1.22 4.39 7.73
N ASP A 126 -1.62 4.68 6.49
CA ASP A 126 -2.79 4.08 5.85
C ASP A 126 -2.67 2.55 5.81
N LEU A 127 -1.51 2.02 5.35
CA LEU A 127 -1.25 0.58 5.30
C LEU A 127 -1.28 -0.08 6.68
N ILE A 128 -0.75 0.58 7.72
CA ILE A 128 -0.78 0.06 9.09
C ILE A 128 -2.22 0.04 9.62
N TYR A 129 -2.99 1.10 9.37
CA TYR A 129 -4.38 1.20 9.81
C TYR A 129 -5.27 0.15 9.13
N PHE A 130 -5.31 0.13 7.79
CA PHE A 130 -6.15 -0.82 7.06
C PHE A 130 -5.68 -2.26 7.20
N GLY A 131 -4.36 -2.48 7.37
CA GLY A 131 -3.84 -3.76 7.82
C GLY A 131 -4.50 -4.19 9.13
N LYS A 132 -4.48 -3.32 10.14
CA LYS A 132 -5.06 -3.63 11.46
C LYS A 132 -6.56 -3.93 11.35
N VAL A 133 -7.30 -3.17 10.54
CA VAL A 133 -8.74 -3.38 10.29
C VAL A 133 -9.01 -4.79 9.77
N CYS A 134 -8.18 -5.33 8.87
CA CYS A 134 -8.34 -6.68 8.34
C CYS A 134 -7.63 -7.78 9.16
N GLY A 135 -7.08 -7.46 10.34
CA GLY A 135 -6.43 -8.44 11.21
C GLY A 135 -4.95 -8.71 10.93
N TYR A 136 -4.30 -7.89 10.08
CA TYR A 136 -2.85 -7.86 9.91
C TYR A 136 -2.24 -6.72 10.73
N GLU A 137 -1.31 -7.01 11.65
CA GLU A 137 -0.62 -5.95 12.36
C GLU A 137 0.83 -5.80 11.91
N ILE A 138 1.34 -4.57 11.92
CA ILE A 138 2.75 -4.32 11.61
C ILE A 138 3.65 -5.18 12.51
N GLY A 139 4.63 -5.82 11.90
CA GLY A 139 5.52 -6.79 12.53
C GLY A 139 5.10 -8.25 12.35
N ASP A 140 3.84 -8.53 11.98
CA ASP A 140 3.39 -9.88 11.66
C ASP A 140 4.15 -10.44 10.45
N LYS A 141 4.43 -11.75 10.50
CA LYS A 141 5.08 -12.43 9.39
C LYS A 141 4.04 -12.71 8.31
N TYR A 142 4.34 -12.33 7.07
CA TYR A 142 3.41 -12.52 5.95
C TYR A 142 4.09 -13.07 4.71
N VAL A 143 3.34 -13.83 3.92
CA VAL A 143 3.73 -14.26 2.58
C VAL A 143 3.34 -13.17 1.59
N HIS A 144 4.22 -12.83 0.66
CA HIS A 144 3.93 -11.89 -0.41
C HIS A 144 4.10 -12.57 -1.77
N LEU A 145 2.96 -12.89 -2.37
CA LEU A 145 2.82 -13.44 -3.71
C LEU A 145 3.02 -12.31 -4.73
N ARG A 146 4.16 -12.28 -5.42
CA ARG A 146 4.46 -11.24 -6.41
C ARG A 146 5.38 -11.76 -7.50
N VAL A 147 5.30 -11.20 -8.72
CA VAL A 147 6.31 -11.42 -9.75
C VAL A 147 7.59 -10.70 -9.32
N TRP A 148 8.66 -11.46 -9.10
CA TRP A 148 9.92 -10.93 -8.58
C TRP A 148 11.03 -10.90 -9.64
N SER A 149 10.82 -10.22 -10.77
CA SER A 149 11.87 -10.00 -11.76
C SER A 149 12.90 -8.95 -11.26
N GLU A 150 14.14 -9.40 -11.02
CA GLU A 150 15.40 -8.64 -11.03
C GLU A 150 15.83 -7.67 -9.90
N TRP A 151 15.70 -7.98 -8.60
CA TRP A 151 16.35 -7.15 -7.55
C TRP A 151 16.85 -7.96 -6.34
N LYS A 152 18.04 -8.60 -6.46
CA LYS A 152 18.44 -9.69 -5.54
C LYS A 152 19.29 -9.34 -4.29
N LYS A 153 20.03 -8.22 -4.17
CA LYS A 153 20.94 -8.00 -3.01
C LYS A 153 20.47 -7.03 -1.91
N LYS A 154 19.83 -5.90 -2.24
CA LYS A 154 19.24 -4.98 -1.23
C LYS A 154 17.99 -5.57 -0.54
N ARG A 155 17.50 -6.74 -1.01
CA ARG A 155 16.22 -7.34 -0.64
C ARG A 155 16.23 -8.12 0.66
N TYR A 156 17.31 -8.81 1.05
CA TYR A 156 17.26 -9.68 2.24
C TYR A 156 17.08 -8.88 3.54
N LEU A 157 17.87 -7.83 3.74
CA LEU A 157 17.71 -6.94 4.89
C LEU A 157 16.35 -6.25 4.90
N SER A 158 15.85 -5.84 3.72
CA SER A 158 14.51 -5.25 3.60
C SER A 158 13.40 -6.27 3.93
N GLN A 159 13.54 -7.52 3.47
CA GLN A 159 12.61 -8.61 3.77
C GLN A 159 12.61 -8.93 5.26
N LEU A 160 13.80 -9.03 5.86
CA LEU A 160 13.96 -9.23 7.30
C LEU A 160 13.37 -8.08 8.10
N LYS A 161 13.56 -6.82 7.67
CA LYS A 161 12.94 -5.66 8.33
C LYS A 161 11.41 -5.72 8.26
N GLN A 162 10.87 -6.08 7.10
CA GLN A 162 9.42 -6.18 6.88
C GLN A 162 8.78 -7.48 7.38
N ASN A 163 9.60 -8.46 7.81
CA ASN A 163 9.15 -9.79 8.18
C ASN A 163 8.34 -10.50 7.07
N VAL A 164 8.76 -10.33 5.82
CA VAL A 164 8.07 -10.87 4.64
C VAL A 164 8.76 -12.13 4.11
N VAL A 165 7.96 -13.11 3.70
CA VAL A 165 8.38 -14.27 2.91
C VAL A 165 7.94 -14.05 1.47
N PRO A 166 8.85 -13.67 0.55
CA PRO A 166 8.49 -13.52 -0.84
C PRO A 166 8.28 -14.89 -1.49
N VAL A 167 7.17 -15.03 -2.21
CA VAL A 167 6.91 -16.20 -3.07
C VAL A 167 6.73 -15.66 -4.48
N ASP A 168 7.51 -16.22 -5.42
CA ASP A 168 7.44 -15.84 -6.82
C ASP A 168 6.28 -16.53 -7.50
N ILE A 169 5.39 -15.72 -8.08
CA ILE A 169 4.21 -16.18 -8.81
C ILE A 169 4.38 -16.01 -10.32
N SER A 170 5.61 -15.76 -10.79
CA SER A 170 5.93 -15.77 -12.22
C SER A 170 5.63 -17.13 -12.87
N ARG A 171 5.73 -18.20 -12.08
CA ARG A 171 5.27 -19.56 -12.40
C ARG A 171 4.43 -20.03 -11.21
N LEU A 172 3.16 -20.35 -11.48
CA LEU A 172 2.22 -20.96 -10.52
C LEU A 172 1.91 -22.37 -11.00
N ASP A 173 2.95 -23.20 -11.07
CA ASP A 173 2.84 -24.63 -11.34
C ASP A 173 2.66 -25.43 -10.05
N ASP A 174 2.28 -26.70 -10.19
CA ASP A 174 2.00 -27.61 -9.06
C ASP A 174 3.17 -27.67 -8.06
N GLU A 175 4.42 -27.65 -8.55
CA GLU A 175 5.60 -27.66 -7.68
C GLU A 175 5.65 -26.40 -6.80
N SER A 176 5.51 -25.21 -7.40
CA SER A 176 5.55 -23.95 -6.67
C SER A 176 4.40 -23.82 -5.65
N ILE A 177 3.21 -24.33 -5.99
CA ILE A 177 2.06 -24.31 -5.09
C ILE A 177 2.24 -25.31 -3.94
N ASN A 178 2.81 -26.50 -4.21
CA ASN A 178 3.18 -27.46 -3.16
C ASN A 178 4.25 -26.89 -2.23
N GLN A 179 5.25 -26.16 -2.74
CA GLN A 179 6.23 -25.49 -1.88
C GLN A 179 5.59 -24.45 -0.95
N LEU A 180 4.58 -23.70 -1.45
CA LEU A 180 3.79 -22.80 -0.62
C LEU A 180 2.99 -23.60 0.43
N TYR A 181 2.35 -24.70 0.05
CA TYR A 181 1.62 -25.56 0.98
C TYR A 181 2.52 -26.04 2.14
N GLU A 182 3.70 -26.59 1.83
CA GLU A 182 4.68 -27.04 2.83
C GLU A 182 5.18 -25.90 3.73
N LEU A 183 5.40 -24.71 3.16
CA LEU A 183 5.75 -23.51 3.93
C LEU A 183 4.65 -23.15 4.94
N LEU A 184 3.38 -23.20 4.52
CA LEU A 184 2.25 -22.87 5.39
C LEU A 184 2.07 -23.90 6.51
N ASN A 185 2.32 -25.18 6.23
CA ASN A 185 2.29 -26.26 7.23
C ASN A 185 3.44 -26.13 8.25
N THR A 186 4.62 -25.75 7.78
CA THR A 186 5.83 -25.73 8.63
C THR A 186 5.95 -24.43 9.44
N ASP A 187 5.74 -23.28 8.82
CA ASP A 187 5.95 -21.99 9.48
C ASP A 187 4.68 -21.42 10.10
N LYS A 188 4.41 -21.92 11.31
CA LYS A 188 3.31 -21.48 12.18
C LYS A 188 3.41 -20.01 12.61
N LYS A 189 4.44 -19.25 12.25
CA LYS A 189 4.56 -17.81 12.54
C LYS A 189 3.92 -16.94 11.46
N ILE A 190 3.65 -17.47 10.27
CA ILE A 190 2.94 -16.76 9.20
C ILE A 190 1.51 -16.45 9.68
N ARG A 191 1.07 -15.22 9.45
CA ARG A 191 -0.26 -14.72 9.85
C ARG A 191 -1.07 -14.14 8.70
N CYS A 192 -0.41 -13.76 7.61
CA CYS A 192 -1.04 -13.11 6.48
C CYS A 192 -0.47 -13.64 5.16
N ILE A 193 -1.34 -13.80 4.16
CA ILE A 193 -0.94 -13.94 2.76
C ILE A 193 -1.40 -12.68 2.04
N ASN A 194 -0.49 -12.02 1.32
CA ASN A 194 -0.80 -10.89 0.46
C ASN A 194 -0.47 -11.24 -0.99
N GLY A 195 -1.39 -11.04 -1.93
CA GLY A 195 -1.20 -11.39 -3.33
C GLY A 195 -2.18 -10.76 -4.29
N TYR A 196 -1.99 -11.04 -5.58
CA TYR A 196 -2.95 -10.71 -6.62
C TYR A 196 -4.15 -11.64 -6.57
N ALA A 197 -5.34 -11.12 -6.90
CA ALA A 197 -6.59 -11.87 -6.85
C ALA A 197 -6.50 -13.17 -7.67
N LYS A 198 -5.99 -13.09 -8.91
CA LYS A 198 -5.83 -14.26 -9.77
C LYS A 198 -4.88 -15.30 -9.21
N SER A 199 -3.76 -14.88 -8.59
CA SER A 199 -2.81 -15.83 -8.00
C SER A 199 -3.40 -16.56 -6.81
N LEU A 200 -4.16 -15.85 -5.97
CA LEU A 200 -4.88 -16.45 -4.85
C LEU A 200 -5.95 -17.44 -5.32
N ASP A 201 -6.70 -17.09 -6.37
CA ASP A 201 -7.69 -17.97 -7.01
C ASP A 201 -7.06 -19.28 -7.50
N ILE A 202 -5.96 -19.20 -8.25
CA ILE A 202 -5.23 -20.38 -8.76
C ILE A 202 -4.77 -21.28 -7.59
N ILE A 203 -4.15 -20.70 -6.57
CA ILE A 203 -3.68 -21.45 -5.39
C ILE A 203 -4.85 -22.11 -4.66
N SER A 204 -5.96 -21.38 -4.48
CA SER A 204 -7.14 -21.89 -3.78
C SER A 204 -7.79 -23.06 -4.51
N LYS A 205 -7.92 -22.99 -5.83
CA LYS A 205 -8.44 -24.08 -6.67
C LYS A 205 -7.56 -25.31 -6.58
N TYR A 206 -6.24 -25.13 -6.69
CA TYR A 206 -5.30 -26.24 -6.55
C TYR A 206 -5.43 -26.92 -5.19
N PHE A 207 -5.57 -26.15 -4.09
CA PHE A 207 -5.79 -26.74 -2.77
C PHE A 207 -7.11 -27.51 -2.67
N LEU A 208 -8.21 -26.98 -3.24
CA LEU A 208 -9.51 -27.65 -3.23
C LEU A 208 -9.51 -28.94 -4.05
N GLU A 209 -8.99 -28.89 -5.28
CA GLU A 209 -8.93 -30.03 -6.20
C GLU A 209 -8.10 -31.19 -5.63
N ASN A 210 -7.04 -30.88 -4.89
CA ASN A 210 -6.16 -31.87 -4.28
C ASN A 210 -6.51 -32.19 -2.82
N SER A 211 -7.63 -31.67 -2.29
CA SER A 211 -8.03 -31.84 -0.88
C SER A 211 -6.94 -31.44 0.13
N LEU A 212 -6.15 -30.42 -0.19
CA LEU A 212 -5.08 -29.89 0.63
C LEU A 212 -5.62 -28.81 1.58
N ILE A 213 -5.58 -29.08 2.88
CA ILE A 213 -5.94 -28.11 3.91
C ILE A 213 -4.67 -27.81 4.71
N PRO A 214 -4.03 -26.64 4.50
CA PRO A 214 -2.80 -26.34 5.20
C PRO A 214 -3.10 -26.15 6.70
N ASP A 215 -2.43 -26.93 7.54
CA ASP A 215 -2.37 -26.70 8.97
C ASP A 215 -1.55 -25.42 9.18
N SER A 216 -2.22 -24.28 9.21
CA SER A 216 -1.59 -22.96 9.24
C SER A 216 -2.25 -22.06 10.27
N ASN A 217 -1.52 -21.04 10.71
CA ASN A 217 -2.03 -20.00 11.61
C ASN A 217 -2.36 -18.71 10.86
N ILE A 218 -2.70 -18.80 9.57
CA ILE A 218 -3.11 -17.65 8.78
C ILE A 218 -4.38 -17.06 9.38
N LYS A 219 -4.40 -15.75 9.56
CA LYS A 219 -5.54 -14.99 10.07
C LYS A 219 -6.24 -14.20 8.98
N VAL A 220 -5.50 -13.81 7.95
CA VAL A 220 -6.00 -12.91 6.90
C VAL A 220 -5.33 -13.23 5.57
N VAL A 221 -6.11 -13.15 4.50
CA VAL A 221 -5.63 -13.14 3.12
C VAL A 221 -6.02 -11.79 2.51
N ILE A 222 -5.02 -11.04 2.05
CA ILE A 222 -5.17 -9.72 1.45
C ILE A 222 -4.99 -9.87 -0.06
N SER A 223 -6.05 -9.56 -0.81
CA SER A 223 -6.05 -9.53 -2.27
C SER A 223 -5.92 -8.11 -2.79
N SER A 224 -5.18 -7.90 -3.89
CA SER A 224 -4.98 -6.58 -4.48
C SER A 224 -4.70 -6.62 -5.99
N ALA A 225 -4.60 -5.42 -6.58
CA ALA A 225 -4.18 -5.14 -7.97
C ALA A 225 -5.09 -5.63 -9.11
N GLU A 226 -6.13 -6.41 -8.81
CA GLU A 226 -7.09 -6.94 -9.78
C GLU A 226 -8.52 -6.93 -9.21
N VAL A 227 -9.51 -6.99 -10.09
CA VAL A 227 -10.92 -7.08 -9.68
C VAL A 227 -11.18 -8.46 -9.09
N LEU A 228 -11.66 -8.51 -7.84
CA LEU A 228 -12.10 -9.74 -7.21
C LEU A 228 -13.53 -10.06 -7.66
N THR A 229 -13.67 -10.99 -8.59
CA THR A 229 -14.97 -11.45 -9.11
C THR A 229 -15.71 -12.31 -8.08
N GLU A 230 -17.04 -12.45 -8.21
CA GLU A 230 -17.83 -13.24 -7.24
C GLU A 230 -17.39 -14.70 -7.14
N GLY A 231 -16.96 -15.32 -8.24
CA GLY A 231 -16.46 -16.70 -8.22
C GLY A 231 -15.09 -16.87 -7.52
N MET A 232 -14.43 -15.77 -7.13
CA MET A 232 -13.16 -15.76 -6.39
C MET A 232 -13.34 -15.38 -4.91
N LYS A 233 -14.54 -14.98 -4.49
CA LYS A 233 -14.86 -14.61 -3.10
C LYS A 233 -15.25 -15.84 -2.29
#